data_AF-A0A395YNZ5-F1
#
_entry.id   AF-A0A395YNZ5-F1
#
_cell.length_a   1.000
_cell.length_b   1.000
_cell.length_c   1.000
_cell.angle_alpha   90.00
_cell.angle_beta   90.00
_cell.angle_gamma   90.00
#
_symmetry.space_group_name_H-M   'P 1'
#
loop_
_entity.id
_entity.type
_entity.pdbx_description
1 polymer ?
#
loop_
_entity_poly.entity_id
_entity_poly.type
_entity_poly.pdbx_seq_one_letter_code
_entity_poly.pdbx_strand_id
1 'polypeptide(L)' 'MSIKEKLKKGQKISGVMIRIVRNPALAYLANNGGLDFVMYDCEHSDYNMESLHDLFLMGNALGLEGW' A
#
# COMPACT_ATOMS: atom_id res chain seq x y z
N MET A 1 9.82 -11.17 -2.51
CA MET A 1 10.98 -10.33 -2.12
C MET A 1 10.41 -9.07 -1.53
N SER A 2 10.67 -8.80 -0.25
CA SER A 2 10.06 -7.69 0.46
C SER A 2 10.57 -6.34 -0.06
N ILE A 3 9.81 -5.27 0.20
CA ILE A 3 10.23 -3.89 -0.11
C ILE A 3 11.60 -3.60 0.52
N LYS A 4 11.80 -4.03 1.77
CA LYS A 4 13.07 -3.87 2.51
C LYS A 4 14.25 -4.55 1.81
N GLU A 5 14.04 -5.74 1.23
CA GLU A 5 15.07 -6.45 0.46
C GLU A 5 15.39 -5.74 -0.86
N LYS A 6 14.36 -5.25 -1.57
CA LYS A 6 14.54 -4.47 -2.81
C LYS A 6 15.37 -3.21 -2.55
N LEU A 7 15.02 -2.47 -1.49
CA LEU A 7 15.76 -1.27 -1.05
C LEU A 7 17.22 -1.57 -0.72
N LYS A 8 17.49 -2.62 0.06
CA LYS A 8 18.86 -3.03 0.42
C LYS A 8 19.72 -3.40 -0.80
N LYS A 9 19.10 -3.87 -1.88
CA LYS A 9 19.78 -4.22 -3.14
C LYS A 9 19.97 -3.02 -4.08
N GLY A 10 19.56 -1.81 -3.66
CA GLY A 10 19.62 -0.61 -4.51
C GLY A 10 18.62 -0.63 -5.67
N GLN A 11 17.57 -1.47 -5.59
CA GLN A 11 16.52 -1.49 -6.60
C GLN A 11 15.65 -0.24 -6.45
N LYS A 12 15.21 0.31 -7.58
CA LYS A 12 14.20 1.36 -7.59
C LYS A 12 12.86 0.74 -7.20
N ILE A 13 12.17 1.36 -6.26
CA ILE A 13 10.80 1.02 -5.89
C ILE A 13 9.90 2.23 -6.14
N SER A 14 8.65 2.00 -6.53
CA SER A 14 7.66 3.04 -6.78
C SER A 14 6.39 2.74 -6.01
N GLY A 15 5.79 3.78 -5.42
CA GLY A 15 4.55 3.65 -4.66
C GLY A 15 3.73 4.93 -4.74
N VAL A 16 2.56 4.89 -4.12
CA VAL A 16 1.60 6.00 -4.13
C VAL A 16 1.07 6.27 -2.73
N MET A 17 0.86 7.56 -2.45
CA MET A 17 0.23 8.03 -1.22
C MET A 17 -1.28 8.14 -1.41
N ILE A 18 -2.05 7.49 -0.55
CA ILE A 18 -3.52 7.47 -0.61
C ILE A 18 -4.08 8.37 0.49
N ARG A 19 -4.85 9.39 0.08
CA ARG A 19 -5.46 10.38 0.99
C ARG A 19 -6.99 10.37 0.99
N ILE A 20 -7.61 9.89 -0.09
CA ILE A 20 -9.06 10.05 -0.32
C ILE A 20 -9.75 8.69 -0.46
N VAL A 21 -9.15 7.76 -1.21
CA VAL A 21 -9.78 6.48 -1.53
C VAL A 21 -9.66 5.52 -0.35
N ARG A 22 -10.81 5.05 0.17
CA ARG A 22 -10.85 4.04 1.26
C ARG A 22 -11.32 2.67 0.83
N ASN A 23 -11.70 2.52 -0.44
CA ASN A 23 -12.14 1.24 -0.97
C ASN A 23 -10.92 0.31 -1.11
N PRO A 24 -10.91 -0.88 -0.48
CA PRO A 24 -9.81 -1.84 -0.61
C PRO A 24 -9.47 -2.23 -2.04
N ALA A 25 -10.41 -2.09 -2.98
CA ALA A 25 -10.16 -2.29 -4.40
C ALA A 25 -9.02 -1.42 -4.97
N LEU A 26 -8.63 -0.33 -4.30
CA LEU A 26 -7.46 0.46 -4.70
C LEU A 26 -6.16 -0.37 -4.72
N ALA A 27 -6.05 -1.38 -3.85
CA ALA A 27 -4.88 -2.24 -3.81
C ALA A 27 -4.76 -3.06 -5.10
N TYR A 28 -5.87 -3.46 -5.73
CA TYR A 28 -5.83 -4.05 -7.07
C TYR A 28 -5.34 -3.05 -8.11
N LEU A 29 -5.79 -1.79 -8.04
CA LEU A 29 -5.33 -0.75 -8.97
C LEU A 29 -3.82 -0.51 -8.84
N ALA A 30 -3.31 -0.42 -7.61
CA ALA A 30 -1.89 -0.24 -7.34
C ALA A 30 -1.06 -1.44 -7.83
N ASN A 31 -1.50 -2.66 -7.50
CA ASN A 31 -0.81 -3.89 -7.91
C ASN A 31 -0.81 -4.06 -9.44
N ASN A 32 -1.96 -3.85 -10.09
CA ASN A 32 -2.06 -3.93 -11.56
C ASN A 32 -1.27 -2.81 -12.25
N GLY A 33 -1.11 -1.66 -11.59
CA GLY A 33 -0.27 -0.55 -12.04
C GLY A 33 1.24 -0.81 -11.87
N GLY A 34 1.64 -1.94 -11.31
CA GLY A 34 3.05 -2.29 -11.09
C GLY A 34 3.70 -1.52 -9.94
N LEU A 35 2.92 -0.98 -9.00
CA LEU A 35 3.47 -0.33 -7.81
C LEU A 35 3.97 -1.37 -6.81
N ASP A 36 5.05 -1.02 -6.12
CA ASP A 36 5.65 -1.86 -5.07
C ASP A 36 4.96 -1.71 -3.72
N PHE A 37 4.30 -0.56 -3.48
CA PHE A 37 3.64 -0.27 -2.21
C PHE A 37 2.57 0.81 -2.32
N VAL A 38 1.67 0.81 -1.33
CA VAL A 38 0.72 1.90 -1.06
C VAL A 38 1.00 2.47 0.34
N MET A 39 0.93 3.79 0.47
CA MET A 39 1.11 4.48 1.75
C MET A 39 -0.18 5.19 2.13
N TYR A 40 -0.78 4.82 3.26
CA TYR A 40 -1.97 5.49 3.78
C TYR A 40 -1.56 6.68 4.63
N ASP A 41 -2.03 7.87 4.25
CA ASP A 41 -1.77 9.11 4.98
C ASP A 41 -2.67 9.20 6.20
N CYS A 42 -2.23 8.65 7.33
CA CYS A 42 -2.95 8.72 8.59
C CYS A 42 -2.74 10.03 9.37
N GLU A 43 -1.92 10.96 8.86
CA GLU A 43 -1.66 12.24 9.51
C GLU A 43 -2.67 13.30 9.05
N HIS A 44 -2.99 13.32 7.75
CA HIS A 44 -3.83 14.35 7.14
C HIS A 44 -5.09 13.81 6.45
N SER A 45 -5.39 12.52 6.61
CA SER A 45 -6.62 11.91 6.08
C SER A 45 -7.46 11.33 7.21
N ASP A 46 -8.72 11.08 6.91
CA ASP A 46 -9.74 10.67 7.87
C ASP A 46 -10.00 9.16 7.83
N TYR A 47 -8.92 8.38 7.92
CA TYR A 47 -9.00 6.93 8.11
C TYR A 47 -9.40 6.61 9.55
N ASN A 48 -10.26 5.61 9.71
CA ASN A 48 -10.48 4.93 10.98
C ASN A 48 -9.82 3.53 10.97
N MET A 49 -9.75 2.88 12.13
CA MET A 49 -9.08 1.59 12.27
C MET A 49 -9.73 0.49 11.43
N GLU A 50 -11.05 0.54 11.27
CA GLU A 50 -11.82 -0.41 10.46
C GLU A 50 -11.47 -0.28 8.96
N SER A 51 -11.40 0.96 8.46
CA SER A 51 -11.00 1.22 7.07
C SER A 51 -9.56 0.80 6.81
N LEU A 52 -8.64 1.08 7.75
CA LEU A 52 -7.25 0.64 7.65
C LEU A 52 -7.14 -0.88 7.70
N HIS A 53 -7.92 -1.55 8.56
CA HIS A 53 -7.97 -3.01 8.63
C HIS A 53 -8.33 -3.62 7.27
N ASP A 54 -9.41 -3.15 6.65
CA ASP A 54 -9.87 -3.70 5.36
C ASP A 54 -8.85 -3.42 4.23
N LEU A 55 -8.24 -2.23 4.26
CA LEU A 55 -7.17 -1.84 3.34
C LEU A 55 -5.90 -2.70 3.50
N PHE A 56 -5.52 -3.01 4.73
CA PHE A 56 -4.37 -3.87 5.04
C PHE A 56 -4.63 -5.33 4.66
N LEU A 57 -5.83 -5.85 4.92
CA LEU A 57 -6.19 -7.21 4.50
C LEU A 57 -6.04 -7.37 2.99
N MET A 58 -6.56 -6.43 2.21
CA MET A 58 -6.43 -6.50 0.76
C MET A 58 -4.98 -6.29 0.28
N GLY A 59 -4.27 -5.32 0.84
CA GLY A 59 -2.86 -5.08 0.50
C GLY A 59 -1.99 -6.31 0.73
N ASN A 60 -2.17 -6.99 1.88
CA ASN A 60 -1.46 -8.21 2.23
C ASN A 60 -1.82 -9.37 1.29
N ALA A 61 -3.10 -9.55 0.95
CA ALA A 61 -3.53 -10.57 0.01
C ALA A 61 -2.91 -10.42 -1.40
N LEU A 62 -2.53 -9.20 -1.78
CA LEU A 62 -1.94 -8.87 -3.07
C LEU A 62 -0.40 -8.75 -3.03
N GLY A 63 0.24 -8.95 -1.88
CA GLY A 63 1.68 -8.80 -1.74
C GLY A 63 2.17 -7.35 -1.83
N LEU A 64 1.29 -6.37 -1.60
CA LEU A 64 1.62 -4.95 -1.39
C LEU A 64 2.01 -4.66 0.07
N GLU A 65 2.46 -5.70 0.77
CA GLU A 65 2.70 -5.73 2.20
C GLU A 65 3.60 -4.59 2.68
N GLY A 66 3.13 -3.89 3.71
CA GLY A 66 3.95 -3.01 4.52
C GLY A 66 4.80 -3.84 5.49
N TRP A 67 6.08 -3.50 5.52
CA TRP A 67 7.14 -3.80 6.50
C TRP A 67 6.83 -4.75 7.66
#